data_AF-A0A944RC70-F1
#
_entry.id   AF-A0A944RC70-F1
#
_cell.length_a   1.000
_cell.length_b   1.000
_cell.length_c   1.000
_cell.angle_alpha   90.00
_cell.angle_beta   90.00
_cell.angle_gamma   90.00
#
_symmetry.space_group_name_H-M   'P 1'
#
loop_
_entity.id
_entity.type
_entity.pdbx_description
1 polymer ?
#
loop_
_entity_poly.entity_id
_entity_poly.type
_entity_poly.pdbx_seq_one_letter_code
_entity_poly.pdbx_strand_id
1 'polypeptide(L)'
;MLARVNSCAVVGLDGVIVQVEVDTGQGLPIIVIVGLPDAAVKESKDRVQSAIKNAGLLMPRKRVTVNLAPADVRKIGPIYDLPIALGILIASDQLGLESLEESMVLGELSLDGSVRHVRGVLPMAALAREQGLKRLYVPAMDAPEAAFIPDIEVIPVTDLAELYAHLVGGEKISPQDSIRPEYIAPAILTDFADIKGQEHVKRALEVAAAGGHNCLMGGTMGILQNVEIKVDFSTLNKH
;
A
#
# COMPACT_ATOMS: atom_id res chain seq x y z
N MET A 1 -21.16 -5.09 14.94
CA MET A 1 -21.04 -3.68 14.51
C MET A 1 -20.19 -3.72 13.26
N LEU A 2 -20.64 -3.08 12.18
CA LEU A 2 -19.94 -3.14 10.90
C LEU A 2 -18.84 -2.07 10.86
N ALA A 3 -17.59 -2.51 10.89
CA ALA A 3 -16.43 -1.68 10.62
C ALA A 3 -16.10 -1.68 9.14
N ARG A 4 -15.59 -0.55 8.64
CA ARG A 4 -15.18 -0.37 7.25
C ARG A 4 -13.81 0.29 7.20
N VAL A 5 -12.88 -0.34 6.50
CA VAL A 5 -11.53 0.21 6.28
C VAL A 5 -11.26 0.21 4.79
N ASN A 6 -10.86 1.36 4.24
CA ASN A 6 -10.47 1.42 2.83
C ASN A 6 -9.03 0.91 2.69
N SER A 7 -8.83 0.09 1.67
CA SER A 7 -7.55 -0.42 1.21
C SER A 7 -7.53 -0.38 -0.31
N CYS A 8 -6.54 -1.00 -0.94
CA CYS A 8 -6.42 -0.98 -2.39
C CYS A 8 -5.87 -2.32 -2.90
N ALA A 9 -6.35 -2.73 -4.07
CA ALA A 9 -5.72 -3.73 -4.91
C ALA A 9 -5.00 -3.03 -6.06
N VAL A 10 -3.99 -3.69 -6.62
CA VAL A 10 -3.37 -3.28 -7.88
C VAL A 10 -3.76 -4.26 -8.97
N VAL A 11 -4.36 -3.77 -10.05
CA VAL A 11 -4.74 -4.56 -11.23
C VAL A 11 -3.99 -3.99 -12.42
N GLY A 12 -2.89 -4.65 -12.81
CA GLY A 12 -1.96 -4.10 -13.79
C GLY A 12 -1.24 -2.88 -13.20
N LEU A 13 -1.55 -1.69 -13.72
CA LEU A 13 -1.00 -0.41 -13.23
C LEU A 13 -2.03 0.44 -12.49
N ASP A 14 -3.29 0.03 -12.51
CA ASP A 14 -4.38 0.78 -11.91
C ASP A 14 -4.65 0.28 -10.50
N GLY A 15 -4.88 1.22 -9.59
CA GLY A 15 -5.40 0.90 -8.27
C GLY A 15 -6.92 0.68 -8.33
N VAL A 16 -7.44 -0.23 -7.50
CA VAL A 16 -8.87 -0.37 -7.26
C VAL A 16 -9.13 -0.34 -5.75
N ILE A 17 -10.06 0.52 -5.33
CA ILE A 17 -10.47 0.60 -3.93
C ILE A 17 -11.03 -0.75 -3.49
N VAL A 18 -10.46 -1.27 -2.40
CA VAL A 18 -10.97 -2.44 -1.71
C VAL A 18 -11.49 -2.01 -0.35
N GLN A 19 -12.76 -2.25 -0.07
CA GLN A 19 -13.32 -2.03 1.24
C GLN A 19 -13.22 -3.31 2.06
N VAL A 20 -12.50 -3.23 3.17
CA VAL A 20 -12.43 -4.28 4.18
C VAL A 20 -13.57 -4.05 5.17
N GLU A 21 -14.62 -4.85 5.04
CA GLU A 21 -15.77 -4.81 5.93
C GLU A 21 -15.63 -5.90 7.00
N VAL A 22 -15.70 -5.52 8.27
CA VAL A 22 -15.57 -6.46 9.38
C VAL A 22 -16.81 -6.39 10.26
N ASP A 23 -17.42 -7.54 10.54
CA ASP A 23 -18.50 -7.65 11.51
C ASP A 23 -18.23 -8.78 12.51
N THR A 24 -18.62 -8.53 13.76
CA THR A 24 -18.55 -9.52 14.84
C THR A 24 -19.94 -10.07 15.13
N GLY A 25 -20.11 -11.39 14.99
CA GLY A 25 -21.34 -12.10 15.31
C GLY A 25 -21.24 -13.00 16.54
N GLN A 26 -22.35 -13.65 16.90
CA GLN A 26 -22.35 -14.71 17.91
C GLN A 26 -21.78 -16.02 17.34
N GLY A 27 -21.25 -16.87 18.21
CA GLY A 27 -20.72 -18.19 17.85
C GLY A 27 -19.30 -18.43 18.34
N LEU A 28 -18.70 -19.55 17.90
CA LEU A 28 -17.33 -19.92 18.24
C LEU A 28 -16.32 -18.87 17.73
N PRO A 29 -15.21 -18.64 18.45
CA PRO A 29 -14.14 -17.76 17.99
C PRO A 29 -13.52 -18.29 16.69
N ILE A 30 -13.84 -17.64 15.58
CA ILE A 30 -13.31 -17.97 14.25
C ILE A 30 -13.29 -16.70 13.39
N ILE A 31 -12.24 -16.55 12.58
CA ILE A 31 -12.16 -15.53 11.53
C ILE A 31 -12.50 -16.18 10.19
N VAL A 32 -13.45 -15.59 9.46
CA VAL A 32 -13.84 -16.02 8.11
C VAL A 32 -13.60 -14.87 7.14
N ILE A 33 -12.80 -15.10 6.10
CA ILE A 33 -12.49 -14.10 5.06
C ILE A 33 -13.19 -14.50 3.76
N VAL A 34 -13.99 -13.58 3.19
CA VAL A 34 -14.77 -13.77 1.96
C VAL A 34 -14.52 -12.63 0.96
N GLY A 35 -15.00 -12.78 -0.27
CA GLY A 35 -14.79 -11.81 -1.36
C GLY A 35 -13.64 -12.18 -2.31
N LEU A 36 -13.60 -13.44 -2.78
CA LEU A 36 -12.54 -13.97 -3.65
C LEU A 36 -11.08 -13.73 -3.17
N PRO A 37 -10.73 -14.06 -1.91
CA PRO A 37 -9.35 -14.03 -1.44
C PRO A 37 -8.54 -15.19 -2.04
N ASP A 38 -7.28 -14.91 -2.37
CA ASP A 38 -6.29 -15.95 -2.67
C ASP A 38 -5.86 -16.73 -1.40
N ALA A 39 -4.91 -17.64 -1.54
CA ALA A 39 -4.41 -18.43 -0.41
C ALA A 39 -3.71 -17.55 0.64
N ALA A 40 -2.88 -16.59 0.22
CA ALA A 40 -2.14 -15.71 1.13
C ALA A 40 -3.08 -14.86 1.98
N VAL A 41 -4.15 -14.34 1.37
CA VAL A 41 -5.21 -13.58 2.06
C VAL A 41 -6.02 -14.47 3.01
N LYS A 42 -6.27 -15.73 2.67
CA LYS A 42 -6.93 -16.67 3.59
C LYS A 42 -6.07 -17.00 4.81
N GLU A 43 -4.75 -17.04 4.63
CA GLU A 43 -3.77 -17.25 5.70
C GLU A 43 -3.57 -16.00 6.57
N SER A 44 -4.03 -14.82 6.12
CA SER A 44 -4.02 -13.58 6.90
C SER A 44 -4.66 -13.72 8.26
N LYS A 45 -5.67 -14.60 8.42
CA LYS A 45 -6.33 -14.83 9.70
C LYS A 45 -5.35 -15.17 10.84
N ASP A 46 -4.34 -16.00 10.56
CA ASP A 46 -3.39 -16.47 11.59
C ASP A 46 -2.36 -15.39 11.89
N ARG A 47 -1.96 -14.63 10.85
CA ARG A 47 -1.06 -13.47 10.99
C ARG A 47 -1.70 -12.34 11.77
N VAL A 48 -2.90 -11.93 11.38
CA VAL A 48 -3.68 -10.88 12.05
C VAL A 48 -3.97 -11.25 13.50
N GLN A 49 -4.39 -12.49 13.77
CA GLN A 49 -4.65 -12.92 15.15
C GLN A 49 -3.38 -12.86 16.02
N SER A 50 -2.24 -13.28 15.48
CA SER A 50 -0.97 -13.24 16.19
C SER A 50 -0.48 -11.80 16.41
N ALA A 51 -0.57 -10.97 15.37
CA ALA A 51 -0.19 -9.56 15.41
C ALA A 51 -0.99 -8.78 16.45
N ILE A 52 -2.33 -8.91 16.46
CA ILE A 52 -3.20 -8.26 17.46
C ILE A 52 -2.78 -8.67 18.88
N LYS A 53 -2.56 -9.98 19.10
CA LYS A 53 -2.15 -10.48 20.42
C LYS A 53 -0.77 -9.95 20.84
N ASN A 54 0.19 -9.95 19.92
CA ASN A 54 1.58 -9.55 20.20
C ASN A 54 1.73 -8.02 20.32
N ALA A 55 0.83 -7.25 19.71
CA ALA A 55 0.66 -5.81 19.94
C ALA A 55 0.02 -5.49 21.31
N GLY A 56 -0.32 -6.50 22.12
CA GLY A 56 -0.97 -6.30 23.43
C GLY A 56 -2.46 -5.96 23.35
N LEU A 57 -3.08 -6.14 22.18
CA LEU A 57 -4.48 -5.83 21.92
C LEU A 57 -5.37 -7.07 22.07
N LEU A 58 -6.69 -6.86 22.20
CA LEU A 58 -7.63 -7.95 22.46
C LEU A 58 -8.18 -8.55 21.17
N MET A 59 -7.93 -9.84 20.94
CA MET A 59 -8.66 -10.58 19.92
C MET A 59 -10.07 -10.92 20.42
N PRO A 60 -11.16 -10.52 19.73
CA PRO A 60 -12.52 -10.81 20.18
C PRO A 60 -12.78 -12.33 20.22
N ARG A 61 -13.37 -12.81 21.32
CA ARG A 61 -13.81 -14.21 21.50
C ARG A 61 -15.18 -14.45 20.86
N LYS A 62 -15.33 -14.02 19.61
CA LYS A 62 -16.58 -14.05 18.82
C LYS A 62 -16.26 -14.50 17.40
N ARG A 63 -17.30 -14.82 16.63
CA ARG A 63 -17.15 -15.03 15.19
C ARG A 63 -16.87 -13.68 14.53
N VAL A 64 -15.79 -13.59 13.76
CA VAL A 64 -15.40 -12.42 12.97
C VAL A 64 -15.59 -12.77 11.50
N THR A 65 -16.37 -11.97 10.78
CA THR A 65 -16.51 -12.08 9.32
C THR A 65 -15.84 -10.87 8.68
N VAL A 66 -14.92 -11.15 7.76
CA VAL A 66 -14.20 -10.16 6.97
C VAL A 66 -14.65 -10.31 5.53
N ASN A 67 -15.29 -9.29 4.98
CA ASN A 67 -15.68 -9.23 3.58
C ASN A 67 -14.76 -8.23 2.85
N LEU A 68 -14.16 -8.67 1.75
CA LEU A 68 -13.33 -7.82 0.89
C LEU A 68 -14.14 -7.46 -0.35
N ALA A 69 -14.63 -6.21 -0.42
CA ALA A 69 -15.42 -5.69 -1.53
C ALA A 69 -14.56 -4.81 -2.46
N PRO A 70 -14.80 -4.76 -3.78
CA PRO A 70 -15.89 -5.43 -4.50
C PRO A 70 -15.55 -6.88 -4.87
N ALA A 71 -16.55 -7.76 -4.93
CA ALA A 71 -16.34 -9.22 -5.03
C ALA A 71 -15.80 -9.71 -6.39
N ASP A 72 -15.87 -8.89 -7.42
CA ASP A 72 -15.39 -9.13 -8.79
C ASP A 72 -13.89 -8.93 -8.97
N VAL A 73 -13.26 -8.16 -8.08
CA VAL A 73 -11.80 -7.97 -8.03
C VAL A 73 -11.17 -9.10 -7.20
N ARG A 74 -10.13 -9.73 -7.73
CA ARG A 74 -9.34 -10.72 -6.97
C ARG A 74 -8.42 -10.01 -5.98
N LYS A 75 -8.42 -10.48 -4.74
CA LYS A 75 -7.56 -9.95 -3.67
C LYS A 75 -6.36 -10.87 -3.55
N ILE A 76 -5.20 -10.33 -3.90
CA ILE A 76 -3.94 -11.08 -4.00
C ILE A 76 -2.97 -10.56 -2.94
N GLY A 77 -2.35 -11.49 -2.23
CA GLY A 77 -1.27 -11.20 -1.30
C GLY A 77 -1.68 -10.60 0.05
N PRO A 78 -0.71 -10.44 0.97
CA PRO A 78 -0.96 -10.11 2.38
C PRO A 78 -1.27 -8.63 2.67
N ILE A 79 -1.39 -7.76 1.65
CA ILE A 79 -1.56 -6.31 1.82
C ILE A 79 -2.75 -5.91 2.71
N TYR A 80 -3.73 -6.81 2.84
CA TYR A 80 -4.93 -6.60 3.62
C TYR A 80 -4.75 -6.96 5.10
N ASP A 81 -3.61 -7.49 5.53
CA ASP A 81 -3.42 -7.91 6.92
C ASP A 81 -3.65 -6.74 7.90
N LEU A 82 -2.99 -5.60 7.67
CA LEU A 82 -3.14 -4.40 8.50
C LEU A 82 -4.58 -3.84 8.50
N PRO A 83 -5.24 -3.58 7.35
CA PRO A 83 -6.61 -3.08 7.37
C PRO A 83 -7.61 -4.09 7.96
N ILE A 84 -7.37 -5.41 7.83
CA ILE A 84 -8.18 -6.43 8.51
C ILE A 84 -8.01 -6.31 10.03
N ALA A 85 -6.78 -6.18 10.53
CA ALA A 85 -6.52 -6.03 11.95
C ALA A 85 -7.24 -4.78 12.52
N LEU A 86 -7.12 -3.63 11.85
CA LEU A 86 -7.81 -2.40 12.26
C LEU A 86 -9.34 -2.55 12.21
N GLY A 87 -9.88 -3.19 11.16
CA GLY A 87 -11.31 -3.47 11.06
C GLY A 87 -11.81 -4.34 12.21
N ILE A 88 -11.03 -5.32 12.67
CA ILE A 88 -11.35 -6.14 13.86
C ILE A 88 -11.34 -5.28 15.12
N LEU A 89 -10.35 -4.41 15.29
CA LEU A 89 -10.26 -3.53 16.46
C LEU A 89 -11.43 -2.54 16.51
N ILE A 90 -11.84 -1.99 15.37
CA ILE A 90 -13.05 -1.14 15.28
C ILE A 90 -14.31 -1.95 15.57
N ALA A 91 -14.50 -3.11 14.92
CA ALA A 91 -15.71 -3.92 15.09
C ALA A 91 -15.86 -4.51 16.51
N SER A 92 -14.78 -4.49 17.31
CA SER A 92 -14.74 -4.91 18.71
C SER A 92 -14.66 -3.74 19.70
N ASP A 93 -14.96 -2.52 19.25
CA ASP A 93 -15.03 -1.30 20.07
C ASP A 93 -13.69 -0.89 20.75
N GLN A 94 -12.56 -1.40 20.23
CA GLN A 94 -11.22 -0.99 20.69
C GLN A 94 -10.71 0.26 19.99
N LEU A 95 -11.18 0.50 18.76
CA LEU A 95 -10.96 1.74 18.02
C LEU A 95 -12.31 2.39 17.71
N GLY A 96 -12.33 3.73 17.65
CA GLY A 96 -13.51 4.47 17.25
C GLY A 96 -13.87 4.22 15.78
N LEU A 97 -15.17 4.21 15.45
CA LEU A 97 -15.66 4.05 14.07
C LEU A 97 -15.07 5.10 13.12
N GLU A 98 -14.84 6.32 13.62
CA GLU A 98 -14.35 7.46 12.83
C GLU A 98 -12.81 7.53 12.77
N SER A 99 -12.10 6.59 13.41
CA SER A 99 -10.63 6.63 13.53
C SER A 99 -9.90 6.60 12.18
N LEU A 100 -10.55 6.08 11.14
CA LEU A 100 -10.01 5.92 9.80
C LEU A 100 -10.84 6.65 8.72
N GLU A 101 -11.62 7.68 9.11
CA GLU A 101 -12.33 8.50 8.14
C GLU A 101 -11.38 9.16 7.13
N GLU A 102 -11.85 9.25 5.89
CA GLU A 102 -11.11 9.85 4.76
C GLU A 102 -9.70 9.28 4.60
N SER A 103 -9.48 8.03 5.02
CA SER A 103 -8.17 7.39 4.97
C SER A 103 -8.17 6.08 4.17
N MET A 104 -6.98 5.69 3.74
CA MET A 104 -6.67 4.37 3.18
C MET A 104 -5.55 3.72 4.00
N VAL A 105 -5.63 2.40 4.18
CA VAL A 105 -4.64 1.62 4.92
C VAL A 105 -4.10 0.48 4.05
N LEU A 106 -2.77 0.40 3.97
CA LEU A 106 -2.02 -0.62 3.26
C LEU A 106 -0.97 -1.20 4.21
N GLY A 107 -0.83 -2.52 4.25
CA GLY A 107 0.26 -3.13 5.02
C GLY A 107 0.11 -4.62 5.23
N GLU A 108 1.20 -5.35 5.03
CA GLU A 108 1.30 -6.74 5.44
C GLU A 108 1.69 -6.81 6.92
N LEU A 109 1.20 -7.80 7.67
CA LEU A 109 1.57 -7.99 9.08
C LEU A 109 2.45 -9.21 9.25
N SER A 110 3.54 -9.02 9.99
CA SER A 110 4.25 -10.11 10.65
C SER A 110 3.44 -10.66 11.82
N LEU A 111 3.80 -11.87 12.28
CA LEU A 111 3.23 -12.45 13.49
C LEU A 111 3.50 -11.61 14.74
N ASP A 112 4.59 -10.84 14.79
CA ASP A 112 4.99 -10.02 15.94
C ASP A 112 4.30 -8.66 16.02
N GLY A 113 3.54 -8.26 14.98
CA GLY A 113 2.91 -6.94 14.90
C GLY A 113 3.55 -5.98 13.89
N SER A 114 4.78 -6.27 13.45
CA SER A 114 5.50 -5.39 12.53
C SER A 114 4.82 -5.31 11.16
N VAL A 115 4.81 -4.10 10.59
CA VAL A 115 4.22 -3.81 9.28
C VAL A 115 5.29 -3.92 8.19
N ARG A 116 5.03 -4.74 7.17
CA ARG A 116 5.97 -5.02 6.07
C ARG A 116 5.54 -4.38 4.76
N HIS A 117 6.54 -4.25 3.88
CA HIS A 117 6.42 -3.78 2.50
C HIS A 117 5.17 -4.25 1.78
N VAL A 118 4.57 -3.35 0.99
CA VAL A 118 3.53 -3.66 0.02
C VAL A 118 3.98 -3.28 -1.39
N ARG A 119 3.62 -4.10 -2.37
CA ARG A 119 3.95 -3.83 -3.77
C ARG A 119 2.98 -2.85 -4.40
N GLY A 120 3.51 -1.85 -5.11
CA GLY A 120 2.71 -0.89 -5.87
C GLY A 120 2.11 0.22 -5.02
N VAL A 121 2.82 0.68 -3.99
CA VAL A 121 2.32 1.76 -3.11
C VAL A 121 2.04 3.06 -3.88
N LEU A 122 2.82 3.37 -4.92
CA LEU A 122 2.65 4.59 -5.71
C LEU A 122 1.31 4.68 -6.46
N PRO A 123 0.89 3.70 -7.29
CA PRO A 123 -0.44 3.75 -7.91
C PRO A 123 -1.58 3.72 -6.90
N MET A 124 -1.40 3.07 -5.75
CA MET A 124 -2.40 3.08 -4.67
C MET A 124 -2.53 4.45 -4.00
N ALA A 125 -1.41 5.14 -3.77
CA ALA A 125 -1.40 6.50 -3.26
C ALA A 125 -2.02 7.50 -4.26
N ALA A 126 -1.74 7.34 -5.56
CA ALA A 126 -2.35 8.14 -6.61
C ALA A 126 -3.87 7.99 -6.62
N LEU A 127 -4.36 6.74 -6.55
CA LEU A 127 -5.79 6.46 -6.44
C LEU A 127 -6.40 7.06 -5.18
N ALA A 128 -5.75 6.91 -4.02
CA ALA A 128 -6.26 7.46 -2.76
C ALA A 128 -6.52 8.97 -2.88
N ARG A 129 -5.58 9.71 -3.47
CA ARG A 129 -5.73 11.13 -3.76
C ARG A 129 -6.88 11.40 -4.75
N GLU A 130 -6.97 10.64 -5.84
CA GLU A 130 -8.04 10.79 -6.84
C GLU A 130 -9.44 10.56 -6.24
N GLN A 131 -9.55 9.67 -5.26
CA GLN A 131 -10.79 9.42 -4.50
C GLN A 131 -11.05 10.46 -3.40
N GLY A 132 -10.19 11.48 -3.27
CA GLY A 132 -10.33 12.55 -2.29
C GLY A 132 -10.02 12.14 -0.85
N LEU A 133 -9.31 11.01 -0.65
CA LEU A 133 -8.85 10.61 0.68
C LEU A 133 -7.72 11.55 1.12
N LYS A 134 -7.74 11.92 2.40
CA LYS A 134 -6.79 12.88 2.97
C LYS A 134 -5.56 12.20 3.56
N ARG A 135 -5.68 10.93 3.95
CA ARG A 135 -4.62 10.23 4.67
C ARG A 135 -4.37 8.83 4.14
N LEU A 136 -3.10 8.45 4.10
CA LEU A 136 -2.64 7.13 3.69
C LEU A 136 -1.72 6.54 4.75
N TYR A 137 -2.13 5.44 5.37
CA TYR A 137 -1.30 4.67 6.28
C TYR A 137 -0.62 3.56 5.50
N VAL A 138 0.71 3.56 5.48
CA VAL A 138 1.55 2.64 4.70
C VAL A 138 2.69 2.10 5.55
N PRO A 139 3.31 0.97 5.17
CA PRO A 139 4.54 0.53 5.81
C PRO A 139 5.59 1.66 5.78
N ALA A 140 6.31 1.86 6.88
CA ALA A 140 7.25 2.97 6.99
C ALA A 140 8.32 2.97 5.88
N MET A 141 8.73 1.79 5.41
CA MET A 141 9.67 1.65 4.29
C MET A 141 9.11 2.10 2.94
N ASP A 142 7.78 2.13 2.79
CA ASP A 142 7.07 2.50 1.56
C ASP A 142 6.62 3.97 1.57
N ALA A 143 6.64 4.59 2.76
CA ALA A 143 6.19 5.96 2.94
C ALA A 143 6.93 6.98 2.06
N PRO A 144 8.28 6.91 1.87
CA PRO A 144 8.96 7.82 0.95
C PRO A 144 8.45 7.72 -0.49
N GLU A 145 8.10 6.52 -0.97
CA GLU A 145 7.55 6.31 -2.31
C GLU A 145 6.11 6.84 -2.40
N ALA A 146 5.27 6.57 -1.40
CA ALA A 146 3.92 7.10 -1.33
C ALA A 146 3.88 8.64 -1.30
N ALA A 147 4.85 9.27 -0.63
CA ALA A 147 4.95 10.71 -0.45
C ALA A 147 5.37 11.48 -1.72
N PHE A 148 5.62 10.80 -2.84
CA PHE A 148 5.72 11.43 -4.16
C PHE A 148 4.36 11.92 -4.67
N ILE A 149 3.26 11.38 -4.16
CA ILE A 149 1.92 11.85 -4.50
C ILE A 149 1.62 13.09 -3.65
N PRO A 150 1.39 14.27 -4.27
CA PRO A 150 1.08 15.48 -3.53
C PRO A 150 -0.35 15.43 -2.96
N ASP A 151 -0.63 16.33 -2.01
CA ASP A 151 -1.96 16.59 -1.46
C ASP A 151 -2.62 15.40 -0.74
N ILE A 152 -1.81 14.47 -0.23
CA ILE A 152 -2.23 13.39 0.66
C ILE A 152 -1.24 13.24 1.81
N GLU A 153 -1.75 13.12 3.04
CA GLU A 153 -0.93 12.93 4.24
C GLU A 153 -0.51 11.46 4.35
N VAL A 154 0.78 11.18 4.15
CA VAL A 154 1.33 9.82 4.26
C VAL A 154 1.83 9.59 5.68
N ILE A 155 1.29 8.57 6.36
CA ILE A 155 1.68 8.18 7.71
C ILE A 155 2.52 6.89 7.65
N PRO A 156 3.82 6.93 8.02
CA PRO A 156 4.69 5.77 8.04
C PRO A 156 4.40 4.88 9.25
N VAL A 157 3.95 3.65 9.03
CA VAL A 157 3.63 2.70 10.09
C VAL A 157 4.72 1.64 10.22
N THR A 158 5.31 1.51 11.41
CA THR A 158 6.31 0.45 11.68
C THR A 158 5.69 -0.79 12.32
N ASP A 159 4.69 -0.59 13.18
CA ASP A 159 4.07 -1.65 13.97
C ASP A 159 2.58 -1.37 14.28
N LEU A 160 1.80 -2.44 14.44
CA LEU A 160 0.37 -2.35 14.75
C LEU A 160 0.08 -1.64 16.09
N ALA A 161 0.89 -1.86 17.13
CA ALA A 161 0.71 -1.23 18.43
C ALA A 161 0.94 0.29 18.37
N GLU A 162 1.96 0.72 17.61
CA GLU A 162 2.25 2.14 17.34
C GLU A 162 1.07 2.80 16.62
N LEU A 163 0.56 2.16 15.56
CA LEU A 163 -0.60 2.68 14.83
C LEU A 163 -1.85 2.76 15.72
N TYR A 164 -2.09 1.73 16.54
CA TYR A 164 -3.19 1.77 17.51
C TYR A 164 -3.04 2.96 18.46
N ALA A 165 -1.86 3.17 19.04
CA ALA A 165 -1.59 4.29 19.94
C ALA A 165 -1.83 5.65 19.26
N HIS A 166 -1.42 5.81 18.00
CA HIS A 166 -1.69 6.99 17.20
C HIS A 166 -3.20 7.22 17.00
N LEU A 167 -3.95 6.18 16.63
CA LEU A 167 -5.39 6.26 16.34
C LEU A 167 -6.26 6.54 17.56
N VAL A 168 -5.84 6.12 18.76
CA VAL A 168 -6.53 6.45 20.03
C VAL A 168 -6.12 7.80 20.62
N GLY A 169 -5.26 8.56 19.93
CA GLY A 169 -4.80 9.89 20.36
C GLY A 169 -3.66 9.87 21.39
N GLY A 170 -2.95 8.75 21.51
CA GLY A 170 -1.73 8.60 22.31
C GLY A 170 -0.50 9.17 21.59
N GLU A 171 0.56 8.36 21.46
CA GLU A 171 1.78 8.78 20.75
C GLU A 171 1.50 8.95 19.26
N LYS A 172 1.76 10.16 18.74
CA LYS A 172 1.49 10.50 17.35
C LYS A 172 2.66 10.15 16.45
N ILE A 173 2.40 9.30 15.46
CA ILE A 173 3.26 9.14 14.28
C ILE A 173 3.29 10.46 13.49
N SER A 174 4.50 10.95 13.18
CA SER A 174 4.68 12.13 12.33
C SER A 174 4.49 11.76 10.85
N PRO A 175 3.80 12.58 10.05
CA PRO A 175 3.67 12.34 8.62
C PRO A 175 5.03 12.33 7.93
N GLN A 176 5.12 11.53 6.86
CA GLN A 176 6.26 11.53 5.97
C GLN A 176 6.32 12.87 5.22
N ASP A 177 7.51 13.49 5.19
CA ASP A 177 7.72 14.72 4.44
C ASP A 177 7.37 14.53 2.97
N SER A 178 6.53 15.42 2.43
CA SER A 178 6.16 15.40 1.02
C SER A 178 7.39 15.60 0.14
N ILE A 179 7.63 14.68 -0.80
CA ILE A 179 8.68 14.85 -1.79
C ILE A 179 8.09 15.69 -2.92
N ARG A 180 8.41 16.98 -2.94
CA ARG A 180 8.11 17.83 -4.09
C ARG A 180 9.07 17.45 -5.23
N PRO A 181 8.57 17.00 -6.40
CA PRO A 181 9.43 16.61 -7.53
C PRO A 181 10.42 17.71 -7.93
N GLU A 182 10.03 18.96 -7.74
CA GLU A 182 10.83 20.18 -7.95
C GLU A 182 12.15 20.22 -7.16
N TYR A 183 12.24 19.47 -6.05
CA TYR A 183 13.42 19.38 -5.18
C TYR A 183 14.28 18.16 -5.47
N ILE A 184 13.79 17.25 -6.32
CA ILE A 184 14.65 16.26 -6.96
C ILE A 184 15.34 17.02 -8.08
N ALA A 185 16.44 17.70 -7.77
CA ALA A 185 17.40 18.01 -8.81
C ALA A 185 17.61 16.69 -9.56
N PRO A 186 17.39 16.62 -10.89
CA PRO A 186 17.74 15.42 -11.62
C PRO A 186 19.22 15.22 -11.33
N ALA A 187 19.52 14.23 -10.48
CA ALA A 187 20.84 13.68 -10.44
C ALA A 187 20.93 12.98 -11.78
N ILE A 188 21.28 13.74 -12.82
CA ILE A 188 21.76 13.21 -14.08
C ILE A 188 23.08 12.55 -13.69
N LEU A 189 22.96 11.35 -13.13
CA LEU A 189 24.10 10.51 -12.77
C LEU A 189 24.75 10.00 -14.06
N THR A 190 24.01 9.98 -15.18
CA THR A 190 24.49 9.58 -16.50
C THR A 190 23.55 10.10 -17.58
N ASP A 191 24.09 10.70 -18.64
CA ASP A 191 23.35 11.07 -19.85
C ASP A 191 23.28 9.86 -20.81
N PHE A 192 22.22 9.71 -21.60
CA PHE A 192 22.21 8.76 -22.71
C PHE A 192 23.31 9.05 -23.75
N ALA A 193 23.79 10.29 -23.84
CA ALA A 193 24.98 10.67 -24.59
C ALA A 193 26.26 9.95 -24.10
N ASP A 194 26.33 9.58 -22.82
CA ASP A 194 27.48 8.90 -22.21
C ASP A 194 27.49 7.38 -22.52
N ILE A 195 26.35 6.81 -22.92
CA ILE A 195 26.25 5.40 -23.32
C ILE A 195 26.87 5.25 -24.73
N LYS A 196 28.06 4.65 -24.81
CA LYS A 196 28.72 4.36 -26.09
C LYS A 196 28.24 3.02 -26.64
N GLY A 197 27.68 3.05 -27.86
CA GLY A 197 27.01 1.89 -28.46
C GLY A 197 25.59 1.71 -27.94
N GLN A 198 24.80 0.83 -28.56
CA GLN A 198 23.36 0.61 -28.28
C GLN A 198 22.39 1.69 -28.82
N GLU A 199 22.68 2.27 -29.99
CA GLU A 199 21.82 3.27 -30.63
C GLU A 199 20.37 2.79 -30.87
N HIS A 200 20.19 1.49 -31.16
CA HIS A 200 18.85 0.91 -31.31
C HIS A 200 18.05 0.91 -30.00
N VAL A 201 18.70 0.75 -28.85
CA VAL A 201 18.06 0.76 -27.53
C VAL A 201 17.68 2.18 -27.13
N LYS A 202 18.58 3.15 -27.36
CA LYS A 202 18.27 4.58 -27.16
C LYS A 202 17.06 5.00 -27.99
N ARG A 203 17.05 4.63 -29.27
CA ARG A 203 15.92 4.94 -30.16
C ARG A 203 14.62 4.26 -29.74
N ALA A 204 14.68 3.02 -29.25
CA ALA A 204 13.48 2.33 -28.75
C ALA A 204 12.89 3.01 -27.51
N LEU A 205 13.75 3.46 -26.58
CA LEU A 205 13.34 4.22 -25.41
C LEU A 205 12.75 5.60 -25.78
N GLU A 206 13.34 6.30 -26.76
CA GLU A 206 12.80 7.55 -27.30
C GLU A 206 11.40 7.38 -27.90
N VAL A 207 11.22 6.34 -28.72
CA VAL A 207 9.93 6.06 -29.37
C VAL A 207 8.87 5.69 -28.35
N ALA A 208 9.23 4.89 -27.33
CA ALA A 208 8.32 4.55 -26.25
C ALA A 208 7.90 5.78 -25.46
N ALA A 209 8.84 6.64 -25.07
CA ALA A 209 8.55 7.86 -24.34
C ALA A 209 7.68 8.84 -25.14
N ALA A 210 8.01 9.05 -26.42
CA ALA A 210 7.23 9.90 -27.31
C ALA A 210 5.79 9.39 -27.51
N GLY A 211 5.61 8.06 -27.42
CA GLY A 211 4.29 7.41 -27.45
C GLY A 211 3.60 7.32 -26.09
N GLY A 212 4.24 7.75 -24.99
CA GLY A 212 3.73 7.53 -23.63
C GLY A 212 3.65 6.04 -23.23
N HIS A 213 4.45 5.19 -23.87
CA HIS A 213 4.52 3.75 -23.60
C HIS A 213 5.49 3.45 -22.45
N ASN A 214 5.23 2.37 -21.73
CA ASN A 214 6.12 1.86 -20.69
C ASN A 214 7.27 1.04 -21.31
N CYS A 215 8.42 1.02 -20.63
CA CYS A 215 9.54 0.19 -21.01
C CYS A 215 9.91 -0.78 -19.90
N LEU A 216 10.05 -2.06 -20.26
CA LEU A 216 10.63 -3.08 -19.41
C LEU A 216 12.10 -3.26 -19.81
N MET A 217 13.02 -3.01 -18.87
CA MET A 217 14.45 -3.23 -19.06
C MET A 217 14.90 -4.43 -18.23
N GLY A 218 15.45 -5.45 -18.89
CA GLY A 218 15.98 -6.65 -18.25
C GLY A 218 17.48 -6.78 -18.48
N GLY A 219 18.24 -7.06 -17.42
CA GLY A 219 19.69 -7.30 -17.46
C GLY A 219 20.06 -8.64 -16.81
N THR A 220 21.24 -9.17 -17.13
CA THR A 220 21.81 -10.33 -16.42
C THR A 220 22.25 -9.93 -15.00
N MET A 221 22.12 -10.86 -14.04
CA MET A 221 22.38 -10.61 -12.62
C MET A 221 23.76 -9.95 -12.39
N GLY A 222 23.73 -8.74 -11.82
CA GLY A 222 24.92 -7.97 -11.42
C GLY A 222 24.92 -6.51 -11.87
N ILE A 223 24.09 -6.12 -12.84
CA ILE A 223 24.08 -4.74 -13.37
C ILE A 223 22.68 -4.09 -13.35
N LEU A 224 21.58 -4.84 -13.51
CA LEU A 224 20.20 -4.37 -13.31
C LEU A 224 19.30 -5.55 -12.90
N GLN A 225 18.43 -5.37 -11.89
CA GLN A 225 17.23 -6.22 -11.75
C GLN A 225 16.18 -5.77 -12.78
N ASN A 226 15.20 -6.60 -13.14
CA ASN A 226 14.14 -6.20 -14.06
C ASN A 226 13.44 -4.94 -13.53
N VAL A 227 13.61 -3.81 -14.22
CA VAL A 227 12.98 -2.54 -13.85
C VAL A 227 11.97 -2.19 -14.94
N GLU A 228 10.74 -1.92 -14.53
CA GLU A 228 9.71 -1.36 -15.39
C GLU A 228 9.65 0.15 -15.12
N ILE A 229 9.92 0.96 -16.15
CA ILE A 229 10.07 2.41 -16.04
C ILE A 229 9.04 3.08 -16.95
N LYS A 230 8.31 4.05 -16.40
CA LYS A 230 7.53 5.01 -17.19
C LYS A 230 8.49 6.07 -17.72
N VAL A 231 8.68 6.13 -19.03
CA VAL A 231 9.67 7.03 -19.65
C VAL A 231 9.01 8.39 -19.92
N ASP A 232 9.46 9.43 -19.22
CA ASP A 232 9.05 10.84 -19.42
C ASP A 232 10.26 11.66 -19.88
N PHE A 233 10.11 12.43 -20.97
CA PHE A 233 11.21 13.13 -21.65
C PHE A 233 10.94 14.63 -21.83
N SER A 234 10.51 15.30 -20.76
CA SER A 234 10.46 16.77 -20.72
C SER A 234 11.83 17.47 -20.89
N THR A 235 12.94 16.72 -20.87
CA THR A 235 14.33 17.25 -20.98
C THR A 235 15.06 16.97 -22.29
N LEU A 236 14.53 16.17 -23.23
CA LEU A 236 15.24 15.82 -24.49
C LEU A 236 15.19 16.92 -25.57
N ASN A 237 14.38 17.96 -25.41
CA ASN A 237 14.16 18.98 -26.45
C ASN A 237 15.19 20.13 -26.44
N LYS A 238 16.41 19.85 -26.02
CA LYS A 238 17.57 20.73 -26.24
C LYS A 238 18.70 19.92 -26.85
N HIS A 239 18.61 19.63 -28.15
CA HIS A 239 19.64 19.84 -29.18
C HIS A 239 19.29 19.10 -30.48
#